data_AF-A0A1M6P3Y6-F1
#
_entry.id   AF-A0A1M6P3Y6-F1
#
_cell.length_a   1.000
_cell.length_b   1.000
_cell.length_c   1.000
_cell.angle_alpha   90.00
_cell.angle_beta   90.00
_cell.angle_gamma   90.00
#
_symmetry.space_group_name_H-M   'P 1'
#
loop_
_entity.id
_entity.type
_entity.pdbx_description
1 polymer ?
#
loop_
_entity_poly.entity_id
_entity_poly.type
_entity_poly.pdbx_seq_one_letter_code
_entity_poly.pdbx_strand_id
1 'polypeptide(L)'
;MNWLNSKKPVKLLLVLVICFFSFKYFRSIYHFKYYSAYTIGKFTHFEYQNASTYAMYEFYVDNKKIEGATYDRGNIDQFLVNKYFKVRYSSKNPEINEILLDEMITDPKAVEAAGFKLKSKIE
;
A
#
# COMPACT_ATOMS: atom_id res chain seq x y z
N MET A 1 14.88 41.11 5.03
CA MET A 1 14.08 39.90 4.74
C MET A 1 13.81 39.81 3.22
N ASN A 2 14.85 39.86 2.38
CA ASN A 2 14.71 40.03 0.92
C ASN A 2 15.04 38.76 0.12
N TRP A 3 15.45 37.68 0.79
CA TRP A 3 15.87 36.44 0.13
C TRP A 3 14.70 35.70 -0.53
N LEU A 4 13.51 35.75 0.06
CA LEU A 4 12.28 35.11 -0.43
C LEU A 4 11.69 35.76 -1.69
N ASN A 5 12.18 36.93 -2.10
CA ASN A 5 11.61 37.69 -3.23
C ASN A 5 12.32 37.44 -4.57
N SER A 6 13.28 36.51 -4.62
CA SER A 6 13.97 36.13 -5.87
C SER A 6 13.50 34.76 -6.38
N LYS A 7 13.63 34.51 -7.70
CA LYS A 7 13.30 33.19 -8.29
C LYS A 7 14.26 32.06 -7.84
N LYS A 8 15.37 32.39 -7.16
CA LYS A 8 16.41 31.44 -6.74
C LYS A 8 15.97 30.48 -5.60
N PRO A 9 15.42 30.93 -4.45
CA PRO A 9 14.88 30.03 -3.43
C PRO A 9 13.74 29.17 -3.95
N VAL A 10 12.89 29.67 -4.86
CA VAL A 10 11.81 28.89 -5.47
C VAL A 10 12.37 27.71 -6.28
N LYS A 11 13.40 27.94 -7.09
CA LYS A 11 14.10 26.85 -7.82
C LYS A 11 14.75 25.84 -6.86
N LEU A 12 15.38 26.31 -5.79
CA LEU A 12 15.98 25.43 -4.79
C LEU A 12 14.92 24.56 -4.10
N LEU A 13 13.80 25.15 -3.69
CA LEU A 13 12.70 24.42 -3.07
C LEU A 13 12.12 23.37 -4.01
N LEU A 14 11.97 23.70 -5.30
CA LEU A 14 11.52 22.74 -6.31
C LEU A 14 12.49 21.56 -6.47
N VAL A 15 13.81 21.81 -6.47
CA VAL A 15 14.81 20.71 -6.49
C VAL A 15 14.71 19.85 -5.25
N LEU A 16 14.56 20.44 -4.06
CA LEU A 16 14.42 19.69 -2.81
C LEU A 16 13.17 18.81 -2.80
N VAL A 17 12.04 19.31 -3.32
CA VAL A 17 10.80 18.54 -3.47
C VAL A 17 11.02 17.34 -4.40
N ILE A 18 11.65 17.55 -5.57
CA ILE A 18 11.98 16.47 -6.50
C ILE A 18 12.89 15.42 -5.83
N CYS A 19 13.97 15.86 -5.18
CA CYS A 19 14.89 14.97 -4.47
C CYS A 19 14.18 14.15 -3.38
N PHE A 20 13.25 14.76 -2.63
CA PHE A 20 12.48 14.08 -1.60
C PHE A 20 11.59 12.96 -2.19
N PHE A 21 10.86 13.24 -3.26
CA PHE A 21 10.04 12.23 -3.94
C PHE A 21 10.90 11.13 -4.59
N SER A 22 12.00 11.49 -5.23
CA SER A 22 12.96 10.52 -5.79
C SER A 22 13.51 9.61 -4.69
N PHE A 23 13.93 10.17 -3.55
CA PHE A 23 14.42 9.38 -2.41
C PHE A 23 13.38 8.37 -1.91
N LYS A 24 12.12 8.81 -1.74
CA LYS A 24 11.00 7.92 -1.35
C LYS A 24 10.80 6.79 -2.37
N TYR A 25 10.83 7.10 -3.65
CA TYR A 25 10.69 6.12 -4.73
C TYR A 25 11.84 5.10 -4.75
N PHE A 26 13.10 5.56 -4.74
CA PHE A 26 14.27 4.68 -4.70
C PHE A 26 14.31 3.83 -3.44
N ARG A 27 13.90 4.37 -2.30
CA ARG A 27 13.77 3.61 -1.05
C ARG A 27 12.78 2.45 -1.23
N SER A 28 11.60 2.70 -1.80
CA SER A 28 10.62 1.63 -2.04
C SER A 28 11.19 0.52 -2.93
N ILE A 29 11.81 0.89 -4.06
CA ILE A 29 12.46 -0.06 -4.98
C ILE A 29 13.54 -0.88 -4.27
N TYR A 30 14.41 -0.22 -3.50
CA TYR A 30 15.47 -0.89 -2.77
C TYR A 30 14.90 -1.92 -1.78
N HIS A 31 13.85 -1.55 -1.05
CA HIS A 31 13.19 -2.43 -0.11
C HIS A 31 12.53 -3.64 -0.79
N PHE A 32 11.85 -3.45 -1.92
CA PHE A 32 11.30 -4.57 -2.68
C PHE A 32 12.36 -5.42 -3.37
N LYS A 33 13.54 -4.86 -3.69
CA LYS A 33 14.63 -5.64 -4.30
C LYS A 33 15.33 -6.57 -3.31
N TYR A 34 15.60 -6.09 -2.09
CA TYR A 34 16.47 -6.80 -1.15
C TYR A 34 15.74 -7.40 0.06
N TYR A 35 14.53 -6.92 0.38
CA TYR A 35 13.80 -7.29 1.58
C TYR A 35 12.34 -7.63 1.28
N SER A 36 12.03 -8.08 0.06
CA SER A 36 10.67 -8.47 -0.30
C SER A 36 10.25 -9.73 0.43
N ALA A 37 9.09 -9.65 1.07
CA ALA A 37 8.36 -10.77 1.62
C ALA A 37 6.91 -10.72 1.13
N TYR A 38 6.19 -11.83 1.28
CA TYR A 38 4.82 -11.96 0.81
C TYR A 38 3.91 -12.45 1.93
N THR A 39 2.68 -11.96 1.92
CA THR A 39 1.60 -12.40 2.80
C THR A 39 0.29 -12.28 2.05
N ILE A 40 -0.81 -12.57 2.73
CA ILE A 40 -2.16 -12.36 2.23
C ILE A 40 -2.70 -11.09 2.89
N GLY A 41 -3.30 -10.23 2.08
CA GLY A 41 -4.04 -9.08 2.55
C GLY A 41 -5.50 -9.18 2.14
N LYS A 42 -6.36 -8.53 2.92
CA LYS A 42 -7.78 -8.41 2.66
C LYS A 42 -8.06 -7.01 2.14
N PHE A 43 -8.72 -6.92 0.99
CA PHE A 43 -9.23 -5.65 0.52
C PHE A 43 -10.43 -5.24 1.40
N THR A 44 -10.37 -4.08 2.05
CA THR A 44 -11.38 -3.68 3.05
C THR A 44 -12.43 -2.72 2.50
N HIS A 45 -12.02 -1.63 1.88
CA HIS A 45 -12.93 -0.60 1.37
C HIS A 45 -12.23 0.37 0.43
N PHE A 46 -13.02 1.16 -0.27
CA PHE A 46 -12.53 2.34 -0.97
C PHE A 46 -12.57 3.56 -0.08
N GLU A 47 -11.51 4.35 -0.10
CA GLU A 47 -11.44 5.64 0.53
C GLU A 47 -11.34 6.73 -0.54
N TYR A 48 -12.27 7.67 -0.50
CA TYR A 48 -12.31 8.81 -1.42
C TYR A 48 -11.67 10.01 -0.72
N GLN A 49 -10.51 10.44 -1.21
CA GLN A 49 -9.83 11.64 -0.72
C GLN A 49 -9.64 12.64 -1.86
N ASN A 50 -10.25 13.81 -1.73
CA ASN A 50 -10.26 14.87 -2.75
C ASN A 50 -10.78 14.37 -4.12
N ALA A 51 -9.90 14.30 -5.12
CA ALA A 51 -10.18 13.82 -6.46
C ALA A 51 -9.59 12.42 -6.74
N SER A 52 -9.20 11.70 -5.69
CA SER A 52 -8.51 10.42 -5.78
C SER A 52 -9.24 9.36 -4.97
N THR A 53 -9.34 8.18 -5.55
CA THR A 53 -9.89 6.99 -4.89
C THR A 53 -8.75 6.06 -4.55
N TYR A 54 -8.75 5.54 -3.32
CA TYR A 54 -7.75 4.59 -2.84
C TYR A 54 -8.46 3.30 -2.45
N ALA A 55 -7.91 2.18 -2.89
CA ALA A 55 -8.28 0.87 -2.41
C ALA A 55 -7.48 0.57 -1.14
N MET A 56 -8.16 0.56 0.00
CA MET A 56 -7.59 0.32 1.33
C MET A 56 -7.59 -1.17 1.62
N TYR A 57 -6.49 -1.71 2.12
CA TYR A 57 -6.37 -3.12 2.46
C TYR A 57 -5.66 -3.30 3.81
N GLU A 58 -5.88 -4.44 4.43
CA GLU A 58 -5.22 -4.79 5.69
C GLU A 58 -4.53 -6.16 5.56
N PHE A 59 -3.42 -6.33 6.27
CA PHE A 59 -2.68 -7.58 6.34
C PHE A 59 -1.99 -7.72 7.69
N TYR A 60 -1.47 -8.91 7.99
CA TYR A 60 -0.80 -9.20 9.25
C TYR A 60 0.67 -9.56 9.02
N VAL A 61 1.53 -9.01 9.87
CA VAL A 61 2.95 -9.38 10.01
C VAL A 61 3.22 -9.51 11.51
N ASP A 62 3.72 -10.66 11.95
CA ASP A 62 4.00 -10.93 13.37
C ASP A 62 2.81 -10.61 14.31
N ASN A 63 1.60 -11.02 13.91
CA ASN A 63 0.32 -10.73 14.58
C ASN A 63 -0.05 -9.23 14.69
N LYS A 64 0.72 -8.32 14.11
CA LYS A 64 0.39 -6.91 14.01
C LYS A 64 -0.39 -6.65 12.73
N LYS A 65 -1.55 -6.02 12.86
CA LYS A 65 -2.33 -5.52 11.71
C LYS A 65 -1.64 -4.31 11.11
N ILE A 66 -1.54 -4.30 9.79
CA ILE A 66 -0.95 -3.22 9.00
C ILE A 66 -1.95 -2.85 7.91
N GLU A 67 -2.10 -1.55 7.69
CA GLU A 67 -3.00 -0.99 6.71
C GLU A 67 -2.18 -0.44 5.54
N GLY A 68 -2.60 -0.79 4.34
CA GLY A 68 -2.01 -0.34 3.09
C GLY A 68 -3.05 0.34 2.23
N ALA A 69 -2.58 1.17 1.31
CA ALA A 69 -3.41 1.84 0.32
C ALA A 69 -2.79 1.65 -1.05
N THR A 70 -3.62 1.38 -2.06
CA THR A 70 -3.21 1.44 -3.46
C THR A 70 -4.12 2.41 -4.21
N TYR A 71 -3.53 3.19 -5.11
CA TYR A 71 -4.28 4.18 -5.88
C TYR A 71 -5.20 3.48 -6.88
N ASP A 72 -6.49 3.78 -6.82
CA ASP A 72 -7.46 3.30 -7.81
C ASP A 72 -7.38 4.16 -9.07
N ARG A 73 -6.94 3.53 -10.17
CA ARG A 73 -6.86 4.17 -11.50
C ARG A 73 -8.18 4.05 -12.29
N GLY A 74 -9.30 3.79 -11.61
CA GLY A 74 -10.61 3.57 -12.23
C GLY A 74 -10.80 2.14 -12.74
N ASN A 75 -9.97 1.21 -12.29
CA ASN A 75 -9.97 -0.19 -12.76
C ASN A 75 -10.20 -1.18 -11.61
N ILE A 76 -10.34 -0.70 -10.37
CA ILE A 76 -10.58 -1.57 -9.22
C ILE A 76 -12.08 -1.61 -8.98
N ASP A 77 -12.66 -2.79 -9.14
CA ASP A 77 -14.09 -2.99 -8.95
C ASP A 77 -14.45 -3.14 -7.45
N GLN A 78 -15.62 -2.59 -7.07
CA GLN A 78 -16.21 -2.78 -5.75
C GLN A 78 -16.46 -4.24 -5.37
N PHE A 79 -16.64 -5.16 -6.33
CA PHE A 79 -16.80 -6.59 -6.00
C PHE A 79 -15.55 -7.21 -5.36
N LEU A 80 -14.39 -6.56 -5.49
CA LEU A 80 -13.13 -7.03 -4.91
C LEU A 80 -13.06 -6.76 -3.40
N VAL A 81 -13.98 -5.95 -2.85
CA VAL A 81 -14.07 -5.72 -1.41
C VAL A 81 -14.35 -7.03 -0.66
N ASN A 82 -13.66 -7.22 0.46
CA ASN A 82 -13.61 -8.45 1.24
C ASN A 82 -12.96 -9.66 0.55
N LYS A 83 -12.36 -9.49 -0.62
CA LYS A 83 -11.52 -10.53 -1.25
C LYS A 83 -10.10 -10.46 -0.71
N TYR A 84 -9.41 -11.59 -0.84
CA TYR A 84 -8.04 -11.76 -0.39
C TYR A 84 -7.11 -11.77 -1.58
N PHE A 85 -5.96 -11.12 -1.43
CA PHE A 85 -4.96 -11.00 -2.47
C PHE A 85 -3.58 -11.15 -1.86
N LYS A 86 -2.60 -11.45 -2.69
CA LYS A 86 -1.21 -11.42 -2.27
C LYS A 86 -0.78 -9.99 -2.01
N VAL A 87 -0.08 -9.78 -0.91
CA VAL A 87 0.56 -8.51 -0.56
C VAL A 87 2.06 -8.73 -0.57
N ARG A 88 2.77 -7.88 -1.31
CA ARG A 88 4.23 -7.76 -1.23
C ARG A 88 4.55 -6.67 -0.22
N TYR A 89 5.42 -6.96 0.74
CA TYR A 89 5.85 -5.98 1.73
C TYR A 89 7.34 -6.11 2.00
N SER A 90 7.92 -5.08 2.61
CA SER A 90 9.30 -5.16 3.07
C SER A 90 9.39 -5.79 4.45
N SER A 91 10.15 -6.88 4.59
CA SER A 91 10.40 -7.54 5.89
C SER A 91 11.10 -6.64 6.90
N LYS A 92 11.83 -5.61 6.46
CA LYS A 92 12.47 -4.61 7.35
C LYS A 92 11.55 -3.46 7.73
N ASN A 93 10.59 -3.11 6.87
CA ASN A 93 9.64 -2.03 7.13
C ASN A 93 8.31 -2.33 6.42
N PRO A 94 7.40 -3.05 7.06
CA PRO A 94 6.15 -3.48 6.44
C PRO A 94 5.22 -2.36 5.97
N GLU A 95 5.42 -1.11 6.43
CA GLU A 95 4.75 0.10 5.89
C GLU A 95 5.08 0.36 4.41
N ILE A 96 6.17 -0.25 3.90
CA ILE A 96 6.47 -0.31 2.47
C ILE A 96 5.83 -1.60 1.95
N ASN A 97 4.61 -1.46 1.43
CA ASN A 97 3.79 -2.56 0.95
C ASN A 97 3.06 -2.21 -0.35
N GLU A 98 2.64 -3.24 -1.07
CA GLU A 98 1.74 -3.17 -2.21
C GLU A 98 0.85 -4.42 -2.25
N ILE A 99 -0.42 -4.22 -2.59
CA ILE A 99 -1.35 -5.32 -2.88
C ILE A 99 -1.29 -5.66 -4.36
N LEU A 100 -1.19 -6.96 -4.67
CA LEU A 100 -1.11 -7.50 -6.02
C LEU A 100 -2.52 -7.95 -6.43
N LEU A 101 -3.31 -7.03 -7.01
CA LEU A 101 -4.72 -7.26 -7.35
C LEU A 101 -4.94 -8.36 -8.40
N ASP A 102 -3.91 -8.65 -9.21
CA ASP A 102 -3.92 -9.74 -10.19
C ASP A 102 -3.71 -11.13 -9.55
N GLU A 103 -3.26 -11.18 -8.29
CA GLU A 103 -2.98 -12.42 -7.55
C GLU A 103 -4.02 -12.65 -6.43
N MET A 104 -5.27 -12.90 -6.82
CA MET A 104 -6.36 -13.22 -5.89
C MET A 104 -6.14 -14.59 -5.22
N ILE A 105 -6.38 -14.66 -3.92
CA ILE A 105 -6.33 -15.88 -3.11
C ILE A 105 -7.75 -16.28 -2.71
N THR A 106 -8.13 -17.51 -3.03
CA THR A 106 -9.46 -18.07 -2.73
C THR A 106 -9.41 -19.21 -1.72
N ASP A 107 -8.24 -19.78 -1.43
CA ASP A 107 -8.08 -20.88 -0.50
C ASP A 107 -8.32 -20.42 0.96
N PRO A 108 -9.39 -20.91 1.62
CA PRO A 108 -9.71 -20.55 3.00
C PRO A 108 -8.57 -20.89 3.98
N LYS A 109 -7.86 -22.00 3.77
CA LYS A 109 -6.78 -22.43 4.68
C LYS A 109 -5.59 -21.46 4.64
N ALA A 110 -5.26 -20.99 3.44
CA ALA A 110 -4.22 -19.99 3.25
C ALA A 110 -4.59 -18.66 3.94
N VAL A 111 -5.85 -18.24 3.83
CA VAL A 111 -6.36 -17.02 4.47
C VAL A 111 -6.32 -17.13 6.01
N GLU A 112 -6.74 -18.26 6.57
CA GLU A 112 -6.66 -18.51 8.02
C GLU A 112 -5.20 -18.53 8.51
N ALA A 113 -4.30 -19.17 7.77
CA ALA A 113 -2.87 -19.21 8.08
C ALA A 113 -2.22 -17.82 8.06
N ALA A 114 -2.76 -16.88 7.27
CA ALA A 114 -2.33 -15.49 7.23
C ALA A 114 -2.87 -14.62 8.38
N GLY A 115 -3.59 -15.21 9.34
CA GLY A 115 -4.07 -14.53 10.55
C GLY A 115 -5.49 -13.97 10.45
N PHE A 116 -6.19 -14.21 9.33
CA PHE A 116 -7.58 -13.79 9.20
C PHE A 116 -8.54 -14.80 9.81
N LYS A 117 -9.53 -14.32 10.56
CA LYS A 117 -10.65 -15.14 11.00
C LYS A 117 -11.74 -15.08 9.94
N LEU A 118 -11.95 -16.19 9.23
CA LEU A 118 -13.08 -16.31 8.33
C LEU A 118 -14.36 -16.30 9.16
N LYS A 119 -15.31 -15.41 8.80
CA LYS A 119 -16.66 -15.50 9.37
C LYS A 119 -17.26 -16.81 8.87
N SER A 120 -17.53 -17.75 9.78
CA SER A 120 -18.33 -18.93 9.44
C SER A 120 -19.68 -18.42 8.92
N LYS A 121 -20.09 -18.85 7.73
CA LYS A 121 -21.45 -18.65 7.25
C LYS A 121 -22.39 -19.34 8.25
N ILE A 122 -22.99 -18.57 9.15
CA ILE A 122 -24.18 -18.95 9.89
C ILE A 122 -25.16 -17.82 9.61
N GLU A 123 -26.05 -18.08 8.65
CA GLU A 123 -27.40 -17.53 8.49
C GLU A 123 -28.06 -18.22 7.29
#